data_AF-S3CAU1-F1
#
_entry.id   AF-S3CAU1-F1
#
_cell.length_a   1.000
_cell.length_b   1.000
_cell.length_c   1.000
_cell.angle_alpha   90.00
_cell.angle_beta   90.00
_cell.angle_gamma   90.00
#
_symmetry.space_group_name_H-M   'P 1'
#
loop_
_entity.id
_entity.type
_entity.pdbx_description
1 polymer ?
#
loop_
_entity_poly.entity_id
_entity_poly.type
_entity_poly.pdbx_seq_one_letter_code
_entity_poly.pdbx_strand_id
1 'polypeptide(L)'
;MAPYSRDGLFEKVGPYVTPLHMGLAIPVLLFAYLFLHAIYDVFFHPLAKFPGPFPAKITRLWITWKCYKEREPYMLQELSKKYGPVFRISPTLLHVSDATKLPAIYSRHAHKPKHYITSSFGATDSLLHMQMHAEHSKYRKAIVGPLGFGGPFGFIDRSEDINDLISGYHAGLL
;
A
#
# COMPACT_ATOMS: atom_id res chain seq x y z
N MET A 1 -11.14 -28.91 49.87
CA MET A 1 -10.75 -28.57 48.48
C MET A 1 -11.11 -29.76 47.61
N ALA A 2 -12.18 -29.68 46.83
CA ALA A 2 -12.59 -30.78 45.94
C ALA A 2 -11.69 -30.82 44.71
N PRO A 3 -11.21 -31.99 44.28
CA PRO A 3 -10.38 -32.11 43.07
C PRO A 3 -11.20 -31.75 41.83
N TYR A 4 -10.71 -30.79 41.05
CA TYR A 4 -11.27 -30.39 39.76
C TYR A 4 -11.12 -31.57 38.78
N SER A 5 -12.19 -32.34 38.57
CA SER A 5 -12.22 -33.45 37.60
C SER A 5 -12.11 -32.87 36.18
N ARG A 6 -10.95 -33.08 35.55
CA ARG A 6 -10.65 -32.65 34.17
C ARG A 6 -11.35 -33.55 33.14
N ASP A 7 -11.98 -34.63 33.58
CA ASP A 7 -12.33 -35.77 32.75
C ASP A 7 -13.71 -35.59 32.09
N GLY A 8 -14.64 -34.92 32.78
CA GLY A 8 -16.02 -34.72 32.29
C GLY A 8 -16.18 -33.68 31.17
N LEU A 9 -15.16 -32.83 30.92
CA LEU A 9 -15.20 -31.89 29.79
C LEU A 9 -14.86 -32.63 28.49
N PHE A 10 -13.75 -33.39 28.47
CA PHE A 10 -13.30 -34.12 27.28
C PHE A 10 -14.31 -35.16 26.78
N GLU A 11 -15.08 -35.77 27.69
CA GLU A 11 -16.13 -36.72 27.31
C GLU A 11 -17.32 -36.04 26.60
N LYS A 12 -17.64 -34.79 26.99
CA LYS A 12 -18.72 -34.00 26.39
C LYS A 12 -18.33 -33.34 25.06
N VAL A 13 -17.09 -32.87 24.92
CA VAL A 13 -16.60 -32.28 23.66
C VAL A 13 -15.97 -33.28 22.70
N GLY A 14 -15.50 -34.43 23.19
CA GLY A 14 -14.86 -35.50 22.41
C GLY A 14 -15.55 -35.88 21.09
N PRO A 15 -16.89 -36.06 21.03
CA PRO A 15 -17.57 -36.40 19.77
C PRO A 15 -17.66 -35.24 18.77
N TYR A 16 -17.43 -34.00 19.21
CA TYR A 16 -17.42 -32.80 18.36
C TYR A 16 -16.01 -32.39 17.89
N VAL A 17 -14.95 -32.94 18.49
CA VAL A 17 -13.55 -32.72 18.06
C VAL A 17 -13.09 -33.86 17.15
N THR A 18 -13.94 -34.27 16.21
CA THR A 18 -13.52 -35.16 15.12
C THR A 18 -12.88 -34.32 14.00
N PRO A 19 -11.92 -34.86 13.23
CA PRO A 19 -11.27 -34.12 12.15
C PRO A 19 -12.26 -33.55 11.11
N LEU A 20 -13.45 -34.16 10.98
CA LEU A 20 -14.54 -33.68 10.12
C LEU A 20 -15.15 -32.37 10.63
N HIS A 21 -15.43 -32.25 11.93
CA HIS A 21 -15.96 -31.03 12.54
C HIS A 21 -14.90 -29.92 12.58
N MET A 22 -13.63 -30.26 12.81
CA MET A 22 -12.52 -29.30 12.73
C MET A 22 -12.36 -28.76 11.29
N GLY A 23 -12.52 -29.63 10.28
CA GLY A 23 -12.50 -29.24 8.87
C GLY A 23 -13.64 -28.28 8.48
N LEU A 24 -14.81 -28.39 9.10
CA LEU A 24 -15.95 -27.48 8.89
C LEU A 24 -15.89 -26.21 9.75
N ALA A 25 -15.29 -26.26 10.93
CA ALA A 25 -15.16 -25.11 11.83
C ALA A 25 -14.26 -24.02 11.24
N ILE A 26 -13.17 -24.40 10.56
CA ILE A 26 -12.21 -23.46 9.95
C ILE A 26 -12.88 -22.55 8.89
N PRO A 27 -13.58 -23.05 7.86
CA PRO A 27 -14.22 -22.19 6.86
C PRO A 27 -15.35 -21.36 7.45
N VAL A 28 -16.08 -21.88 8.45
CA VAL A 28 -17.13 -21.12 9.15
C VAL A 28 -16.53 -19.95 9.94
N LEU A 29 -15.45 -20.18 10.69
CA LEU A 29 -14.74 -19.12 11.41
C LEU A 29 -14.11 -18.10 10.46
N LEU A 30 -13.52 -18.57 9.36
CA LEU A 30 -12.99 -17.70 8.30
C LEU A 30 -14.09 -16.82 7.70
N PHE A 31 -15.24 -17.41 7.36
CA PHE A 31 -16.38 -16.69 6.82
C PHE A 31 -16.91 -15.65 7.81
N ALA A 32 -17.08 -16.03 9.08
CA ALA A 32 -17.51 -15.12 10.14
C ALA A 32 -16.52 -13.96 10.31
N TYR A 33 -15.22 -14.24 10.31
CA TYR A 33 -14.16 -13.22 10.38
C TYR A 33 -14.23 -12.25 9.20
N LEU A 34 -14.30 -12.76 7.96
CA LEU A 34 -14.39 -11.93 6.75
C LEU A 34 -15.67 -11.09 6.72
N PHE A 35 -16.78 -11.66 7.18
CA PHE A 35 -18.06 -10.97 7.26
C PHE A 35 -18.04 -9.83 8.28
N LEU A 36 -17.53 -10.08 9.49
CA LEU A 36 -17.35 -9.04 10.51
C LEU A 36 -16.38 -7.94 10.04
N HIS A 37 -15.30 -8.32 9.36
CA HIS A 37 -14.35 -7.38 8.78
C HIS A 37 -14.99 -6.50 7.70
N ALA A 38 -15.82 -7.09 6.82
CA ALA A 38 -16.55 -6.33 5.80
C ALA A 38 -17.53 -5.32 6.42
N ILE A 39 -18.23 -5.69 7.49
CA ILE A 39 -19.11 -4.78 8.24
C ILE A 39 -18.29 -3.63 8.84
N TYR A 40 -17.15 -3.96 9.47
CA TYR A 40 -16.24 -2.94 10.01
C TYR A 40 -15.78 -1.95 8.93
N ASP A 41 -15.34 -2.45 7.77
CA ASP A 41 -14.85 -1.62 6.67
C ASP A 41 -15.93 -0.71 6.07
N VAL A 42 -17.18 -1.16 6.05
CA VAL A 42 -18.30 -0.41 5.47
C VAL A 42 -18.84 0.66 6.42
N PHE A 43 -18.95 0.36 7.73
CA PHE A 43 -19.66 1.23 8.68
C PHE A 43 -18.75 1.94 9.68
N PHE A 44 -17.73 1.25 10.22
CA PHE A 44 -16.93 1.76 11.34
C PHE A 44 -15.57 2.34 10.90
N HIS A 45 -15.11 2.01 9.69
CA HIS A 45 -13.85 2.53 9.18
C HIS A 45 -13.90 4.07 9.07
N PRO A 46 -12.84 4.80 9.41
CA PRO A 46 -12.81 6.27 9.32
C PRO A 46 -13.11 6.80 7.91
N LEU A 47 -12.81 6.00 6.88
CA LEU A 47 -13.10 6.30 5.47
C LEU A 47 -14.55 5.97 5.03
N ALA A 48 -15.40 5.43 5.92
CA ALA A 48 -16.81 5.13 5.62
C ALA A 48 -17.64 6.37 5.30
N LYS A 49 -17.19 7.55 5.75
CA LYS A 49 -17.80 8.86 5.47
C LYS A 49 -17.80 9.23 3.98
N PHE A 50 -16.91 8.61 3.20
CA PHE A 50 -16.77 8.91 1.77
C PHE A 50 -17.65 7.97 0.93
N PRO A 51 -18.37 8.52 -0.08
CA PRO A 51 -19.16 7.71 -0.98
C PRO A 51 -18.26 6.83 -1.86
N GLY A 52 -18.80 5.71 -2.36
CA GLY A 52 -18.06 4.81 -3.24
C GLY A 52 -18.83 3.53 -3.55
N PRO A 53 -18.43 2.78 -4.59
CA PRO A 53 -19.07 1.53 -4.95
C PRO A 53 -18.94 0.49 -3.82
N PHE A 54 -20.01 -0.27 -3.57
CA PHE A 54 -20.05 -1.29 -2.51
C PHE A 54 -18.87 -2.27 -2.52
N PRO A 55 -18.50 -2.90 -3.65
CA PRO A 55 -17.37 -3.84 -3.66
C PRO A 55 -16.02 -3.17 -3.34
N ALA A 56 -15.86 -1.88 -3.63
CA ALA A 56 -14.66 -1.12 -3.28
C ALA A 56 -14.54 -0.80 -1.79
N LYS A 57 -15.65 -0.85 -1.04
CA LYS A 57 -15.64 -0.65 0.41
C LYS A 57 -15.16 -1.90 1.16
N ILE A 58 -15.36 -3.08 0.58
CA ILE A 58 -15.13 -4.38 1.24
C ILE A 58 -13.75 -4.96 0.87
N THR A 59 -13.31 -4.81 -0.38
CA THR A 59 -12.10 -5.49 -0.84
C THR A 59 -11.27 -4.68 -1.82
N ARG A 60 -9.94 -4.84 -1.73
CA ARG A 60 -8.97 -4.31 -2.70
C ARG A 60 -9.02 -5.06 -4.05
N LEU A 61 -9.54 -6.29 -4.05
CA LEU A 61 -9.61 -7.10 -5.28
C LEU A 61 -10.47 -6.43 -6.37
N TRP A 62 -11.45 -5.62 -5.99
CA TRP A 62 -12.30 -4.93 -6.95
C TRP A 62 -11.50 -3.97 -7.84
N ILE A 63 -10.63 -3.14 -7.26
CA ILE A 63 -9.79 -2.21 -8.03
C ILE A 63 -8.74 -2.98 -8.83
N THR A 64 -8.14 -4.02 -8.25
CA THR A 64 -7.19 -4.89 -8.97
C THR A 64 -7.82 -5.53 -10.20
N TRP A 65 -9.06 -6.00 -10.10
CA TRP A 65 -9.78 -6.55 -11.25
C TRP A 65 -10.06 -5.49 -12.32
N LYS A 66 -10.38 -4.26 -11.94
CA LYS A 66 -10.57 -3.14 -12.87
C LYS A 66 -9.26 -2.73 -13.55
N CYS A 67 -8.14 -2.72 -12.82
CA CYS A 67 -6.80 -2.54 -13.38
C CYS A 67 -6.46 -3.64 -14.38
N TYR A 68 -6.71 -4.91 -14.03
CA TYR A 68 -6.44 -6.05 -14.90
C TYR A 68 -7.26 -6.02 -16.19
N LYS A 69 -8.48 -5.46 -16.14
CA LYS A 69 -9.32 -5.25 -17.32
C LYS A 69 -8.99 -3.97 -18.11
N GLU A 70 -7.93 -3.25 -17.76
CA GLU A 70 -7.44 -2.02 -18.42
C GLU A 70 -8.50 -0.90 -18.55
N ARG A 71 -9.55 -0.93 -17.71
CA ARG A 71 -10.64 0.06 -17.73
C ARG A 71 -10.64 0.98 -16.52
N GLU A 72 -9.56 0.97 -15.76
CA GLU A 72 -9.41 1.77 -14.55
C GLU A 72 -9.63 3.28 -14.77
N PRO A 73 -8.99 3.95 -15.74
CA PRO A 73 -9.14 5.40 -15.90
C PRO A 73 -10.57 5.81 -16.29
N TYR A 74 -11.21 5.05 -17.19
CA TYR A 74 -12.59 5.29 -17.60
C TYR A 74 -13.56 5.10 -16.42
N MET A 75 -13.36 4.03 -15.66
CA MET A 75 -14.15 3.74 -14.46
C MET A 75 -14.00 4.84 -13.40
N LEU A 76 -12.79 5.34 -13.16
CA LEU A 76 -12.57 6.46 -12.24
C LEU A 76 -13.28 7.72 -12.71
N GLN A 77 -13.26 8.02 -14.01
CA GLN A 77 -13.96 9.18 -14.56
C GLN A 77 -15.48 9.07 -14.38
N GLU A 78 -16.06 7.90 -14.64
CA GLU A 78 -17.49 7.63 -14.39
C GLU A 78 -17.86 7.76 -12.91
N LEU A 79 -17.02 7.22 -12.02
CA LEU A 79 -17.23 7.34 -10.58
C LEU A 79 -17.09 8.78 -10.09
N SER A 80 -16.14 9.54 -10.63
CA SER A 80 -15.99 10.95 -10.30
C SER A 80 -17.21 11.77 -10.71
N LYS A 81 -17.84 11.42 -11.84
CA LYS A 81 -19.12 12.03 -12.26
C LYS A 81 -20.27 11.63 -11.34
N LYS A 82 -20.29 10.39 -10.83
CA LYS A 82 -21.39 9.84 -10.01
C LYS A 82 -21.33 10.24 -8.54
N TYR A 83 -20.15 10.16 -7.92
CA TYR A 83 -19.94 10.36 -6.49
C TYR A 83 -19.27 11.69 -6.15
N GLY A 84 -18.80 12.42 -7.16
CA GLY A 84 -18.14 13.71 -7.02
C GLY A 84 -16.61 13.61 -6.95
N PRO A 85 -15.94 14.69 -6.53
CA PRO A 85 -14.48 14.83 -6.63
C PRO A 85 -13.67 13.94 -5.68
N VAL A 86 -14.31 13.40 -4.63
CA VAL A 86 -13.65 12.50 -3.66
C VAL A 86 -14.53 11.32 -3.36
N PHE A 87 -14.02 10.13 -3.67
CA PHE A 87 -14.73 8.88 -3.44
C PHE A 87 -13.78 7.74 -3.10
N ARG A 88 -14.32 6.68 -2.50
CA ARG A 88 -13.56 5.51 -2.05
C ARG A 88 -13.41 4.47 -3.17
N ILE A 89 -12.19 4.01 -3.41
CA ILE A 89 -11.87 2.98 -4.43
C ILE A 89 -11.29 1.70 -3.84
N SER A 90 -10.88 1.71 -2.57
CA SER A 90 -10.52 0.53 -1.82
C SER A 90 -10.84 0.75 -0.33
N PRO A 91 -10.89 -0.30 0.52
CA PRO A 91 -11.17 -0.13 1.93
C PRO A 91 -10.27 0.91 2.60
N THR A 92 -9.01 0.99 2.18
CA THR A 92 -7.98 1.87 2.73
C THR A 92 -7.56 3.00 1.80
N LEU A 93 -8.23 3.20 0.65
CA LEU A 93 -7.77 4.12 -0.39
C LEU A 93 -8.90 4.99 -0.98
N LEU A 94 -8.63 6.28 -1.08
CA LEU A 94 -9.51 7.29 -1.67
C LEU A 94 -8.94 7.78 -3.00
N HIS A 95 -9.83 8.02 -3.95
CA HIS A 95 -9.52 8.78 -5.15
C HIS A 95 -9.91 10.24 -4.94
N VAL A 96 -9.02 11.16 -5.32
CA VAL A 96 -9.22 12.61 -5.20
C VAL A 96 -8.89 13.25 -6.54
N SER A 97 -9.88 13.84 -7.20
CA SER A 97 -9.71 14.53 -8.49
C SER A 97 -9.70 16.07 -8.36
N ASP A 98 -9.79 16.59 -7.13
CA ASP A 98 -9.88 18.02 -6.85
C ASP A 98 -8.50 18.63 -6.53
N ALA A 99 -8.09 19.59 -7.36
CA ALA A 99 -6.82 20.30 -7.22
C ALA A 99 -6.72 21.10 -5.92
N THR A 100 -7.83 21.58 -5.37
CA THR A 100 -7.83 22.38 -4.12
C THR A 100 -7.38 21.57 -2.90
N LYS A 101 -7.47 20.23 -2.98
CA LYS A 101 -7.07 19.31 -1.91
C LYS A 101 -5.61 18.87 -2.00
N LEU A 102 -4.92 19.17 -3.10
CA LEU A 102 -3.52 18.80 -3.29
C LEU A 102 -2.59 19.31 -2.19
N PRO A 103 -2.70 20.56 -1.68
CA PRO A 103 -1.84 21.03 -0.59
C PRO A 103 -1.99 20.21 0.70
N ALA A 104 -3.20 19.69 0.97
CA ALA A 104 -3.46 18.85 2.15
C ALA A 104 -2.90 17.43 1.98
N ILE A 105 -2.94 16.88 0.76
CA ILE A 105 -2.45 15.53 0.44
C ILE A 105 -0.93 15.51 0.31
N TYR A 106 -0.39 16.46 -0.45
CA TYR A 106 1.04 16.59 -0.76
C TYR A 106 1.68 17.65 0.13
N SER A 107 1.65 17.43 1.44
CA SER A 107 2.34 18.34 2.37
C SER A 107 3.86 18.16 2.25
N ARG A 108 4.60 19.27 2.30
CA ARG A 108 6.06 19.28 2.09
C ARG A 108 6.80 18.38 3.09
N HIS A 109 6.27 18.24 4.29
CA HIS A 109 6.89 17.53 5.41
C HIS A 109 6.26 16.15 5.69
N ALA A 110 5.42 15.64 4.78
CA ALA A 110 4.85 14.31 4.93
C ALA A 110 5.91 13.22 4.79
N HIS A 111 5.86 12.24 5.69
CA HIS A 111 6.53 10.97 5.53
C HIS A 111 5.79 10.12 4.49
N LYS A 112 6.53 9.44 3.60
CA LYS A 112 5.90 8.53 2.66
C LYS A 112 5.40 7.28 3.40
N PRO A 113 4.18 6.78 3.11
CA PRO A 113 3.68 5.56 3.75
C PRO A 113 4.38 4.30 3.22
N LYS A 114 4.10 3.16 3.89
CA LYS A 114 4.64 1.83 3.55
C LYS A 114 4.35 1.35 2.13
N HIS A 115 3.40 1.96 1.42
CA HIS A 115 3.11 1.58 0.04
C HIS A 115 4.28 1.83 -0.92
N TYR A 116 5.23 2.70 -0.57
CA TYR A 116 6.43 2.97 -1.38
C TYR A 116 7.57 1.95 -1.17
N ILE A 117 7.44 0.95 -0.29
CA ILE A 117 8.52 -0.02 0.00
C ILE A 117 8.63 -1.12 -1.09
N THR A 118 7.58 -1.30 -1.89
CA THR A 118 7.30 -2.52 -2.69
C THR A 118 8.36 -2.90 -3.75
N SER A 119 9.42 -2.11 -3.96
CA SER A 119 10.43 -2.41 -5.00
C SER A 119 11.85 -1.98 -4.65
N SER A 120 12.22 -1.89 -3.36
CA SER A 120 13.61 -1.64 -2.97
C SER A 120 14.43 -2.92 -3.14
N PHE A 121 15.14 -3.04 -4.26
CA PHE A 121 16.11 -4.12 -4.50
C PHE A 121 17.50 -3.60 -4.12
N GLY A 122 17.97 -3.86 -2.90
CA GLY A 122 19.31 -3.44 -2.44
C GLY A 122 19.43 -3.35 -0.92
N ALA A 123 20.67 -3.13 -0.44
CA ALA A 123 20.96 -2.89 0.98
C ALA A 123 20.61 -1.45 1.43
N THR A 124 20.42 -0.53 0.47
CA THR A 124 20.07 0.87 0.70
C THR A 124 18.75 1.20 0.02
N ASP A 125 17.95 2.08 0.66
CA ASP A 125 16.71 2.54 0.06
C ASP A 125 16.97 3.43 -1.15
N SER A 126 16.29 3.17 -2.25
CA SER A 126 16.32 4.06 -3.41
C SER A 126 15.69 5.41 -3.07
N LEU A 127 16.09 6.47 -3.77
CA LEU A 127 15.50 7.80 -3.60
C LEU A 127 13.95 7.77 -3.71
N LEU A 128 13.40 6.93 -4.58
CA LEU A 128 11.95 6.84 -4.79
C LEU A 128 11.24 6.16 -3.61
N HIS A 129 11.93 5.26 -2.89
CA HIS A 129 11.37 4.46 -1.80
C HIS A 129 11.65 5.04 -0.40
N MET A 130 12.67 5.89 -0.23
CA MET A 130 12.98 6.56 1.04
C MET A 130 11.74 7.21 1.65
N GLN A 131 11.39 6.79 2.87
CA GLN A 131 10.17 7.21 3.55
C GLN A 131 10.33 8.49 4.35
N MET A 132 11.46 8.61 5.05
CA MET A 132 11.69 9.74 5.93
C MET A 132 11.88 11.01 5.11
N HIS A 133 11.12 12.06 5.44
CA HIS A 133 11.14 13.31 4.68
C HIS A 133 12.55 13.94 4.70
N ALA A 134 13.21 13.91 5.86
CA ALA A 134 14.54 14.49 6.06
C ALA A 134 15.58 13.82 5.14
N GLU A 135 15.64 12.49 5.16
CA GLU A 135 16.55 11.70 4.30
C GLU A 135 16.22 11.92 2.82
N HIS A 136 14.96 11.73 2.45
CA HIS A 136 14.50 11.94 1.07
C HIS A 136 14.84 13.34 0.55
N SER A 137 14.67 14.38 1.38
CA SER A 137 15.01 15.76 1.02
C SER A 137 16.52 15.96 0.80
N LYS A 138 17.37 15.35 1.65
CA LYS A 138 18.83 15.38 1.53
C LYS A 138 19.29 14.77 0.20
N TYR A 139 18.88 13.53 -0.07
CA TYR A 139 19.27 12.82 -1.31
C TYR A 139 18.66 13.46 -2.56
N ARG A 140 17.40 13.90 -2.51
CA ARG A 140 16.76 14.62 -3.63
C ARG A 140 17.52 15.89 -3.97
N LYS A 141 17.94 16.67 -2.97
CA LYS A 141 18.70 17.91 -3.20
C LYS A 141 20.05 17.63 -3.85
N ALA A 142 20.74 16.57 -3.41
CA ALA A 142 22.02 16.16 -3.99
C ALA A 142 21.90 15.76 -5.46
N ILE A 143 20.82 15.06 -5.84
CA ILE A 143 20.62 14.58 -7.23
C ILE A 143 20.03 15.68 -8.13
N VAL A 144 18.99 16.40 -7.68
CA VAL A 144 18.27 17.38 -8.50
C VAL A 144 19.03 18.70 -8.65
N GLY A 145 19.88 19.06 -7.69
CA GLY A 145 20.69 20.28 -7.76
C GLY A 145 21.51 20.38 -9.06
N PRO A 146 22.34 19.38 -9.38
CA PRO A 146 23.05 19.31 -10.65
C PRO A 146 22.14 19.30 -11.88
N LEU A 147 21.03 18.53 -11.84
CA LEU A 147 20.11 18.39 -12.99
C LEU A 147 19.34 19.68 -13.32
N GLY A 148 19.03 20.50 -12.30
CA GLY A 148 18.21 21.71 -12.46
C GLY A 148 18.99 23.00 -12.74
N PHE A 149 20.31 23.01 -12.48
CA PHE A 149 21.16 24.20 -12.63
C PHE A 149 22.29 24.01 -13.64
N GLY A 150 22.06 23.21 -14.69
CA GLY A 150 22.98 23.12 -15.83
C GLY A 150 24.22 22.26 -15.62
N GLY A 151 24.23 21.39 -14.61
CA GLY A 151 25.16 20.26 -14.63
C GLY A 151 24.83 19.39 -15.86
N PRO A 152 25.82 18.95 -16.65
CA PRO A 152 25.57 18.14 -17.82
C PRO A 152 24.81 16.89 -17.41
N PHE A 153 23.52 16.83 -17.76
CA PHE A 153 22.78 15.58 -17.87
C PHE A 153 23.58 14.76 -18.87
N GLY A 154 24.06 13.57 -18.51
CA GLY A 154 24.91 12.74 -19.36
C GLY A 154 24.26 12.41 -20.70
N PHE A 155 24.35 13.33 -21.65
CA PHE A 155 24.98 13.08 -22.93
C PHE A 155 26.43 13.52 -22.74
N ILE A 156 27.28 12.54 -22.44
CA ILE A 156 28.72 12.72 -22.53
C ILE A 156 28.99 12.99 -24.02
N ASP A 157 29.35 14.22 -24.38
CA ASP A 157 29.59 14.57 -25.78
C ASP A 157 30.88 13.94 -26.36
N ARG A 158 31.67 13.20 -25.56
CA ARG A 158 32.86 12.45 -26.03
C ARG A 158 33.15 11.17 -25.25
N SER A 159 33.39 10.07 -25.95
CA SER A 159 33.72 8.72 -25.44
C SER A 159 34.97 8.60 -24.56
N GLU A 160 35.65 9.70 -24.21
CA GLU A 160 36.91 9.71 -23.46
C GLU A 160 36.70 9.58 -21.95
N ASP A 161 35.58 10.10 -21.40
CA ASP A 161 35.37 10.24 -19.95
C ASP A 161 34.70 9.03 -19.24
N ILE A 162 34.36 7.96 -19.98
CA ILE A 162 33.83 6.73 -19.37
C ILE A 162 34.91 6.00 -18.56
N ASN A 163 36.17 6.11 -18.97
CA ASN A 163 37.30 5.47 -18.29
C ASN A 163 37.58 6.09 -16.92
N ASP A 164 37.36 7.40 -16.79
CA ASP A 164 37.57 8.13 -15.54
C ASP A 164 36.43 7.87 -14.54
N LEU A 165 35.20 7.69 -15.04
CA LEU A 165 34.05 7.32 -14.19
C LEU A 165 34.18 5.90 -13.62
N ILE A 166 34.69 4.95 -14.41
CA ILE A 166 34.97 3.58 -13.96
C ILE A 166 36.17 3.57 -12.98
N SER A 167 37.22 4.34 -13.26
CA SER A 167 38.38 4.46 -12.37
C SER A 167 38.01 5.09 -11.02
N GLY A 168 37.13 6.11 -11.01
CA GLY A 168 36.62 6.72 -9.77
C GLY A 168 35.82 5.75 -8.89
N TYR A 169 35.07 4.83 -9.50
CA TYR A 169 34.33 3.79 -8.79
C TYR A 169 35.26 2.76 -8.13
N HIS A 170 36.37 2.41 -8.80
CA HIS A 170 37.40 1.52 -8.22
C HIS A 170 38.32 2.23 -7.20
N ALA A 171 38.42 3.56 -7.25
CA ALA A 171 39.25 4.36 -6.34
C ALA A 171 38.59 4.70 -5.00
N GLY A 172 37.38 4.20 -4.72
CA GLY A 172 36.80 4.23 -3.39
C GLY A 172 36.27 5.58 -2.91
N LEU A 173 35.85 6.48 -3.81
CA LEU A 173 35.06 7.65 -3.43
C LEU A 173 33.59 7.29 -3.26
N LEU A 174 33.29 6.66 -2.11
CA LEU A 174 32.05 6.70 -1.33
C LEU A 174 32.40 6.52 0.15
#